data_AF-A0AAD6C2S8-F1
#
_entry.id   AF-A0AAD6C2S8-F1
#
_cell.length_a   1.000
_cell.length_b   1.000
_cell.length_c   1.000
_cell.angle_alpha   90.00
_cell.angle_beta   90.00
_cell.angle_gamma   90.00
#
_symmetry.space_group_name_H-M   'P 1'
#
loop_
_entity.id
_entity.type
_entity.pdbx_description
1 polymer ?
#
loop_
_entity_poly.entity_id
_entity_poly.type
_entity_poly.pdbx_seq_one_letter_code
_entity_poly.pdbx_strand_id
1 'polypeptide(L)'
;MNVGIKDFFPSYWNWPLWANSLHESPLFDGSETSLSGDGEYNTNEQSLSSGDVTIPRGSGGGCVRCGPFKDITIHLGPFPRSLLSTTEIPAPGFDYNPRCLNRSLNNFVSIRFTSQTQVTRLLAAANIADFQMVMDHWPATPGGVLGLHGGGHFSIGSTMQDLFSSPQDPAFMLHHAMIDRLWAIWQAADELNRRYAVNGTNQILNPPTAELVTLDMEMEFGILDGNRLVREVMSPLEGGLCYAYT
;
A
#
# COMPACT_ATOMS: atom_id res chain seq x y z
N MET A 1 -1.85 -18.02 -16.60
CA MET A 1 -0.48 -18.42 -16.99
C MET A 1 0.36 -18.30 -15.74
N ASN A 2 0.73 -19.41 -15.09
CA ASN A 2 1.59 -19.34 -13.90
C ASN A 2 3.03 -19.14 -14.37
N VAL A 3 3.62 -18.00 -14.02
CA VAL A 3 5.01 -17.68 -14.37
C VAL A 3 5.92 -18.46 -13.43
N GLY A 4 6.87 -19.23 -13.98
CA GLY A 4 7.83 -20.01 -13.20
C GLY A 4 8.91 -19.14 -12.58
N ILE A 5 8.63 -18.52 -11.44
CA ILE A 5 9.63 -17.83 -10.61
C ILE A 5 10.34 -18.91 -9.76
N LYS A 6 11.66 -19.07 -9.94
CA LYS A 6 12.43 -20.16 -9.34
C LYS A 6 13.04 -19.83 -7.98
N ASP A 7 13.26 -18.54 -7.69
CA ASP A 7 13.83 -18.06 -6.43
C ASP A 7 12.95 -16.92 -5.90
N PHE A 8 12.27 -17.15 -4.78
CA PHE A 8 11.45 -16.14 -4.10
C PHE A 8 12.11 -15.80 -2.76
N PHE A 9 12.88 -14.71 -2.76
CA PHE A 9 13.08 -13.94 -1.54
C PHE A 9 11.99 -12.87 -1.48
N PRO A 10 11.30 -12.69 -0.33
CA PRO A 10 10.35 -11.60 -0.17
C PRO A 10 11.04 -10.27 -0.44
N SER A 11 10.89 -9.76 -1.67
CA SER A 11 11.47 -8.50 -2.09
C SER A 11 10.52 -7.39 -1.69
N TYR A 12 11.05 -6.32 -1.12
CA TYR A 12 10.25 -5.24 -0.56
C TYR A 12 10.84 -3.88 -0.87
N TRP A 13 9.98 -2.86 -0.89
CA TRP A 13 10.40 -1.49 -1.05
C TRP A 13 10.71 -0.85 0.31
N ASN A 14 11.99 -0.79 0.66
CA ASN A 14 12.46 -0.13 1.87
C ASN A 14 12.38 1.41 1.72
N TRP A 15 11.20 1.98 1.98
CA TRP A 15 10.92 3.40 1.74
C TRP A 15 11.95 4.38 2.32
N PRO A 16 12.40 4.24 3.59
CA PRO A 16 13.33 5.19 4.20
C PRO A 16 14.64 5.41 3.43
N LEU A 17 15.13 4.42 2.69
CA LEU A 17 16.41 4.52 1.96
C LEU A 17 16.38 5.60 0.88
N TRP A 18 15.22 5.80 0.26
CA TRP A 18 15.03 6.70 -0.88
C TRP A 18 14.03 7.81 -0.59
N ALA A 19 13.66 8.02 0.68
CA ALA A 19 12.61 8.95 1.05
C ALA A 19 12.90 10.39 0.57
N ASN A 20 14.18 10.79 0.57
CA ASN A 20 14.61 12.12 0.13
C ASN A 20 14.85 12.22 -1.39
N SER A 21 14.96 11.09 -2.09
CA SER A 21 15.36 11.01 -3.50
C SER A 21 14.65 9.86 -4.22
N LEU A 22 13.30 9.89 -4.23
CA LEU A 22 12.49 8.79 -4.76
C LEU A 22 12.82 8.47 -6.23
N HIS A 23 13.08 9.49 -7.06
CA HIS A 23 13.50 9.33 -8.45
C HIS A 23 14.86 8.65 -8.64
N GLU A 24 15.71 8.64 -7.62
CA GLU A 24 17.00 7.94 -7.65
C GLU A 24 16.88 6.49 -7.15
N SER A 25 15.71 6.10 -6.66
CA SER A 25 15.47 4.73 -6.23
C SER A 25 15.63 3.76 -7.41
N PRO A 26 16.37 2.65 -7.26
CA PRO A 26 16.43 1.60 -8.28
C PRO A 26 15.07 1.05 -8.69
N LEU A 27 14.05 1.21 -7.84
CA LEU A 27 12.67 0.83 -8.16
C LEU A 27 11.97 1.82 -9.09
N PHE A 28 12.39 3.09 -9.14
CA PHE A 28 11.68 4.18 -9.81
C PHE A 28 12.57 5.11 -10.67
N ASP A 29 13.81 4.72 -10.92
CA ASP A 29 14.76 5.48 -11.75
C ASP A 29 14.47 5.40 -13.26
N GLY A 30 13.52 4.53 -13.67
CA GLY A 30 13.13 4.35 -15.05
C GLY A 30 14.09 3.52 -15.90
N SER A 31 15.08 2.89 -15.27
CA SER A 31 15.99 1.93 -15.92
C SER A 31 15.27 0.63 -16.29
N GLU A 32 15.94 -0.21 -17.08
CA GLU A 32 15.47 -1.55 -17.48
C GLU A 32 15.31 -2.53 -16.30
N THR A 33 15.84 -2.21 -15.12
CA THR A 33 15.72 -3.03 -13.90
C THR A 33 14.76 -2.44 -12.88
N SER A 34 14.16 -1.30 -13.18
CA SER A 34 13.19 -0.63 -12.31
C SER A 34 11.79 -1.22 -12.46
N LEU A 35 10.87 -0.80 -11.59
CA LEU A 35 9.44 -0.97 -11.81
C LEU A 35 8.89 0.12 -12.72
N SER A 36 9.68 0.56 -13.71
CA SER A 36 9.52 1.80 -14.45
C SER A 36 9.63 3.08 -13.60
N GLY A 37 9.76 4.21 -14.28
CA GLY A 37 9.98 5.51 -13.62
C GLY A 37 8.73 6.33 -13.43
N ASP A 38 8.93 7.65 -13.42
CA ASP A 38 7.87 8.65 -13.29
C ASP A 38 7.06 8.83 -14.59
N GLY A 39 5.87 9.38 -14.44
CA GLY A 39 4.98 9.72 -15.54
C GLY A 39 5.42 10.95 -16.33
N GLU A 40 4.82 11.13 -17.51
CA GLU A 40 4.84 12.40 -18.23
C GLU A 40 4.33 13.52 -17.34
N TYR A 41 4.92 14.70 -17.48
CA TYR A 41 4.54 15.85 -16.68
C TYR A 41 3.12 16.31 -17.07
N ASN A 42 2.22 16.33 -16.10
CA ASN A 42 0.85 16.81 -16.28
C ASN A 42 0.70 18.21 -15.68
N THR A 43 0.55 19.21 -16.55
CA THR A 43 0.32 20.62 -16.15
C THR A 43 -0.99 20.83 -15.41
N ASN A 44 -1.94 19.90 -15.54
CA ASN A 44 -3.28 20.00 -14.95
C ASN A 44 -3.38 19.23 -13.62
N GLU A 45 -2.32 18.53 -13.18
CA GLU A 45 -2.32 17.87 -11.87
C GLU A 45 -2.42 18.91 -10.76
N GLN A 46 -3.40 18.70 -9.87
CA GLN A 46 -3.66 19.57 -8.73
C GLN A 46 -3.15 18.94 -7.44
N SER A 47 -2.81 19.80 -6.48
CA SER A 47 -2.56 19.37 -5.10
C SER A 47 -3.81 18.73 -4.49
N LEU A 48 -3.60 17.82 -3.54
CA LEU A 48 -4.68 17.19 -2.78
C LEU A 48 -4.79 17.84 -1.41
N SER A 49 -5.99 18.26 -1.04
CA SER A 49 -6.25 18.86 0.27
C SER A 49 -7.22 17.98 1.06
N SER A 50 -6.88 17.73 2.32
CA SER A 50 -7.74 17.03 3.28
C SER A 50 -7.62 17.72 4.63
N GLY A 51 -8.67 18.46 5.02
CA GLY A 51 -8.61 19.35 6.18
C GLY A 51 -7.49 20.38 6.04
N ASP A 52 -6.64 20.50 7.05
CA ASP A 52 -5.54 21.47 7.10
C ASP A 52 -4.28 21.01 6.34
N VAL A 53 -4.24 19.76 5.85
CA VAL A 53 -3.06 19.24 5.14
C VAL A 53 -3.26 19.32 3.64
N THR A 54 -2.27 19.90 2.96
CA THR A 54 -2.16 19.89 1.50
C THR A 54 -0.96 19.07 1.08
N ILE A 55 -1.21 18.01 0.31
CA ILE A 55 -0.20 17.25 -0.41
C ILE A 55 0.00 17.96 -1.76
N PRO A 56 1.18 18.54 -2.02
CA PRO A 56 1.46 19.18 -3.30
C PRO A 56 1.42 18.14 -4.43
N ARG A 57 1.18 18.60 -5.65
CA ARG A 57 1.32 17.76 -6.86
C ARG A 57 2.69 17.09 -6.91
N GLY A 58 2.74 15.91 -7.52
CA GLY A 58 4.01 15.24 -7.82
C GLY A 58 4.73 15.88 -9.02
N SER A 59 5.70 15.15 -9.55
CA SER A 59 6.56 15.60 -10.65
C SER A 59 6.18 15.02 -12.02
N GLY A 60 5.24 14.08 -12.07
CA GLY A 60 4.70 13.49 -13.29
C GLY A 60 3.23 13.86 -13.48
N GLY A 61 2.38 12.83 -13.47
CA GLY A 61 0.91 12.92 -13.53
C GLY A 61 0.28 12.34 -14.79
N GLY A 62 1.08 11.92 -15.76
CA GLY A 62 0.68 11.22 -17.00
C GLY A 62 1.22 9.79 -17.07
N CYS A 63 1.23 9.24 -18.29
CA CYS A 63 1.72 7.88 -18.56
C CYS A 63 3.20 7.75 -18.18
N VAL A 64 3.58 6.63 -17.60
CA VAL A 64 4.97 6.24 -17.35
C VAL A 64 5.78 6.26 -18.65
N ARG A 65 6.99 6.84 -18.58
CA ARG A 65 7.79 7.18 -19.77
C ARG A 65 8.79 6.10 -20.22
N CYS A 66 9.31 5.35 -19.26
CA CYS A 66 10.46 4.46 -19.46
C CYS A 66 10.43 3.26 -18.50
N GLY A 67 11.32 2.30 -18.76
CA GLY A 67 11.45 1.06 -18.03
C GLY A 67 10.48 -0.04 -18.49
N PRO A 68 10.54 -1.23 -17.85
CA PRO A 68 9.90 -2.45 -18.33
C PRO A 68 8.37 -2.40 -18.41
N PHE A 69 7.75 -1.49 -17.64
CA PHE A 69 6.31 -1.40 -17.49
C PHE A 69 5.70 -0.18 -18.20
N LYS A 70 6.46 0.54 -19.04
CA LYS A 70 5.94 1.73 -19.75
C LYS A 70 4.74 1.41 -20.66
N ASP A 71 4.68 0.19 -21.19
CA ASP A 71 3.66 -0.27 -22.14
C ASP A 71 2.57 -1.15 -21.48
N ILE A 72 2.56 -1.28 -20.14
CA ILE A 72 1.45 -2.01 -19.49
C ILE A 72 0.15 -1.24 -19.60
N THR A 73 -0.95 -2.00 -19.66
CA THR A 73 -2.30 -1.46 -19.68
C THR A 73 -2.97 -1.68 -18.33
N ILE A 74 -3.49 -0.61 -17.76
CA ILE A 74 -4.36 -0.59 -16.58
C ILE A 74 -5.81 -0.70 -17.07
N HIS A 75 -6.62 -1.54 -16.44
CA HIS A 75 -7.94 -1.93 -16.94
C HIS A 75 -9.11 -1.50 -16.06
N LEU A 76 -8.91 -1.28 -14.77
CA LEU A 76 -9.98 -0.92 -13.82
C LEU A 76 -9.84 0.50 -13.30
N GLY A 77 -10.93 1.11 -12.83
CA GLY A 77 -10.95 2.49 -12.31
C GLY A 77 -10.81 3.55 -13.42
N PRO A 78 -10.44 4.80 -13.10
CA PRO A 78 -10.18 5.30 -11.75
C PRO A 78 -11.46 5.35 -10.93
N PHE A 79 -11.34 5.10 -9.64
CA PHE A 79 -12.42 5.18 -8.67
C PHE A 79 -12.43 6.56 -7.99
N PRO A 80 -13.60 7.04 -7.54
CA PRO A 80 -13.65 8.27 -6.76
C PRO A 80 -12.88 8.09 -5.44
N ARG A 81 -12.13 9.13 -5.03
CA ARG A 81 -11.40 9.12 -3.74
C ARG A 81 -12.33 9.13 -2.53
N SER A 82 -13.58 9.56 -2.70
CA SER A 82 -14.58 9.55 -1.63
C SER A 82 -15.08 8.12 -1.40
N LEU A 83 -14.90 7.62 -0.18
CA LEU A 83 -15.53 6.41 0.31
C LEU A 83 -17.02 6.66 0.55
N LEU A 84 -17.83 6.56 -0.51
CA LEU A 84 -19.29 6.71 -0.46
C LEU A 84 -20.00 5.47 0.10
N SER A 85 -19.33 4.32 0.05
CA SER A 85 -19.80 3.03 0.58
C SER A 85 -18.61 2.29 1.20
N THR A 86 -18.89 1.54 2.27
CA THR A 86 -17.93 0.63 2.93
C THR A 86 -18.19 -0.83 2.60
N THR A 87 -19.25 -1.12 1.84
CA THR A 87 -19.71 -2.48 1.51
C THR A 87 -19.84 -2.73 0.01
N GLU A 88 -19.76 -1.69 -0.82
CA GLU A 88 -19.89 -1.78 -2.27
C GLU A 88 -18.73 -1.08 -2.96
N ILE A 89 -18.26 -1.67 -4.07
CA ILE A 89 -17.26 -1.04 -4.94
C ILE A 89 -17.96 0.14 -5.66
N PRO A 90 -17.43 1.37 -5.58
CA PRO A 90 -18.04 2.51 -6.25
C PRO A 90 -17.98 2.36 -7.78
N ALA A 91 -18.83 3.10 -8.49
CA ALA A 91 -18.70 3.23 -9.94
C ALA A 91 -17.26 3.65 -10.31
N PRO A 92 -16.66 3.08 -11.37
CA PRO A 92 -17.27 2.25 -12.41
C PRO A 92 -17.31 0.73 -12.11
N GLY A 93 -17.06 0.29 -10.87
CA GLY A 93 -17.06 -1.14 -10.54
C GLY A 93 -16.00 -1.92 -11.34
N PHE A 94 -16.42 -2.97 -12.03
CA PHE A 94 -15.54 -3.83 -12.84
C PHE A 94 -15.53 -3.49 -14.33
N ASP A 95 -16.02 -2.31 -14.72
CA ASP A 95 -16.05 -1.92 -16.14
C ASP A 95 -14.64 -1.86 -16.74
N TYR A 96 -14.52 -2.32 -17.99
CA TYR A 96 -13.27 -2.33 -18.73
C TYR A 96 -12.90 -0.92 -19.19
N ASN A 97 -11.79 -0.38 -18.67
CA ASN A 97 -11.30 0.96 -18.95
C ASN A 97 -9.78 0.98 -19.22
N PRO A 98 -9.32 0.52 -20.40
CA PRO A 98 -7.91 0.40 -20.74
C PRO A 98 -7.22 1.76 -20.87
N ARG A 99 -6.09 1.93 -20.19
CA ARG A 99 -5.24 3.12 -20.25
C ARG A 99 -3.80 2.78 -19.85
N CYS A 100 -2.86 3.69 -20.09
CA CYS A 100 -1.48 3.51 -19.65
C CYS A 100 -1.36 3.50 -18.11
N LEU A 101 -0.25 2.95 -17.59
CA LEU A 101 0.16 3.15 -16.21
C LEU A 101 0.51 4.62 -15.98
N ASN A 102 -0.12 5.28 -15.01
CA ASN A 102 0.17 6.67 -14.65
C ASN A 102 0.87 6.75 -13.29
N ARG A 103 1.85 7.64 -13.19
CA ARG A 103 2.54 7.96 -11.93
C ARG A 103 2.84 9.45 -11.82
N SER A 104 2.94 9.93 -10.58
CA SER A 104 3.45 11.27 -10.26
C SER A 104 4.26 11.18 -8.98
N LEU A 105 5.55 10.87 -9.13
CA LEU A 105 6.44 10.66 -7.99
C LEU A 105 6.51 11.93 -7.12
N ASN A 106 6.41 11.74 -5.81
CA ASN A 106 6.18 12.81 -4.84
C ASN A 106 7.08 12.68 -3.59
N ASN A 107 8.25 13.32 -3.64
CA ASN A 107 9.18 13.33 -2.51
C ASN A 107 8.61 14.04 -1.27
N PHE A 108 7.70 15.01 -1.41
CA PHE A 108 7.08 15.64 -0.25
C PHE A 108 6.35 14.59 0.62
N VAL A 109 5.63 13.67 -0.01
CA VAL A 109 4.96 12.57 0.68
C VAL A 109 6.00 11.61 1.25
N SER A 110 6.97 11.20 0.44
CA SER A 110 7.95 10.19 0.84
C SER A 110 8.79 10.62 2.06
N ILE A 111 9.28 11.87 2.07
CA ILE A 111 10.05 12.44 3.19
C ILE A 111 9.23 12.46 4.48
N ARG A 112 7.94 12.79 4.40
CA ARG A 112 7.10 13.05 5.59
C ARG A 112 6.51 11.78 6.19
N PHE A 113 6.05 10.87 5.34
CA PHE A 113 5.21 9.75 5.74
C PHE A 113 5.92 8.40 5.65
N THR A 114 7.02 8.32 4.89
CA THR A 114 7.77 7.06 4.70
C THR A 114 9.21 7.09 5.22
N SER A 115 9.50 8.00 6.16
CA SER A 115 10.83 8.16 6.74
C SER A 115 11.16 7.11 7.81
N GLN A 116 12.45 6.99 8.12
CA GLN A 116 12.93 6.11 9.20
C GLN A 116 12.29 6.46 10.55
N THR A 117 11.99 7.74 10.81
CA THR A 117 11.29 8.17 12.02
C THR A 117 9.91 7.54 12.15
N GLN A 118 9.14 7.46 11.05
CA GLN A 118 7.82 6.82 11.07
C GLN A 118 7.94 5.30 11.25
N VAL A 119 8.94 4.67 10.61
CA VAL A 119 9.23 3.24 10.81
C VAL A 119 9.57 2.93 12.27
N THR A 120 10.44 3.74 12.89
CA THR A 120 10.79 3.59 14.32
C THR A 120 9.57 3.78 15.21
N ARG A 121 8.72 4.75 14.91
CA ARG A 121 7.45 4.98 15.64
C ARG A 121 6.51 3.79 15.53
N LEU A 122 6.36 3.20 14.34
CA LEU A 122 5.52 2.03 14.11
C LEU A 122 6.02 0.83 14.92
N LEU A 123 7.31 0.52 14.84
CA LEU A 123 7.90 -0.64 15.54
C LEU A 123 7.85 -0.49 17.06
N ALA A 124 7.74 0.74 17.58
CA ALA A 124 7.54 1.03 18.99
C ALA A 124 6.08 0.95 19.46
N ALA A 125 5.11 0.69 18.58
CA ALA A 125 3.70 0.56 18.95
C ALA A 125 3.50 -0.53 20.01
N ALA A 126 2.71 -0.23 21.04
CA ALA A 126 2.55 -1.11 22.20
C ALA A 126 1.61 -2.29 21.91
N ASN A 127 0.62 -2.09 21.04
CA ASN A 127 -0.42 -3.04 20.70
C ASN A 127 -0.82 -2.91 19.22
N ILE A 128 -1.64 -3.83 18.73
CA ILE A 128 -2.04 -3.88 17.32
C ILE A 128 -2.86 -2.65 16.89
N ALA A 129 -3.66 -2.07 17.79
CA ALA A 129 -4.44 -0.86 17.47
C ALA A 129 -3.52 0.34 17.21
N ASP A 130 -2.50 0.53 18.06
CA ASP A 130 -1.48 1.57 17.86
C ASP A 130 -0.64 1.32 16.60
N PHE A 131 -0.31 0.06 16.30
CA PHE A 131 0.41 -0.31 15.09
C PHE A 131 -0.40 0.05 13.84
N GLN A 132 -1.67 -0.37 13.77
CA GLN A 132 -2.60 -0.03 12.68
C GLN A 132 -2.75 1.49 12.55
N MET A 133 -2.91 2.20 13.67
CA MET A 133 -3.02 3.66 13.69
C MET A 133 -1.77 4.34 13.10
N VAL A 134 -0.55 3.88 13.40
CA VAL A 134 0.67 4.48 12.81
C VAL A 134 0.85 4.05 11.35
N MET A 135 0.48 2.82 11.00
CA MET A 135 0.59 2.30 9.64
C MET A 135 -0.32 3.07 8.67
N ASP A 136 -1.57 3.29 9.04
CA ASP A 136 -2.58 3.89 8.15
C ASP A 136 -2.81 5.37 8.44
N HIS A 137 -2.61 5.80 9.69
CA HIS A 137 -2.95 7.12 10.22
C HIS A 137 -4.41 7.50 9.88
N TRP A 138 -5.31 6.58 10.22
CA TRP A 138 -6.74 6.70 9.95
C TRP A 138 -7.58 6.56 11.23
N PRO A 139 -8.64 7.39 11.44
CA PRO A 139 -9.06 8.50 10.58
C PRO A 139 -8.03 9.64 10.56
N ALA A 140 -8.00 10.39 9.45
CA ALA A 140 -7.14 11.56 9.34
C ALA A 140 -7.39 12.52 10.51
N THR A 141 -6.32 13.03 11.10
CA THR A 141 -6.36 14.00 12.20
C THR A 141 -5.73 15.31 11.75
N PRO A 142 -5.98 16.44 12.43
CA PRO A 142 -5.26 17.69 12.13
C PRO A 142 -3.72 17.53 12.18
N GLY A 143 -3.21 16.55 12.94
CA GLY A 143 -1.78 16.24 13.07
C GLY A 143 -1.20 15.34 11.96
N GLY A 144 -2.02 14.86 11.01
CA GLY A 144 -1.55 14.08 9.87
C GLY A 144 -2.68 13.44 9.08
N VAL A 145 -2.44 13.19 7.80
CA VAL A 145 -3.45 12.63 6.88
C VAL A 145 -3.06 11.28 6.28
N LEU A 146 -1.84 10.80 6.52
CA LEU A 146 -1.31 9.54 5.99
C LEU A 146 -0.35 8.90 6.99
N GLY A 147 -0.40 7.56 7.08
CA GLY A 147 0.60 6.73 7.73
C GLY A 147 1.64 6.21 6.72
N LEU A 148 2.41 5.20 7.11
CA LEU A 148 3.40 4.54 6.23
C LEU A 148 2.75 3.90 4.98
N HIS A 149 1.61 3.23 5.15
CA HIS A 149 0.85 2.60 4.05
C HIS A 149 0.38 3.67 3.07
N GLY A 150 -0.40 4.65 3.54
CA GLY A 150 -0.82 5.79 2.73
C GLY A 150 0.36 6.55 2.12
N GLY A 151 1.47 6.73 2.84
CA GLY A 151 2.68 7.38 2.35
C GLY A 151 3.31 6.66 1.15
N GLY A 152 3.39 5.33 1.19
CA GLY A 152 3.90 4.53 0.06
C GLY A 152 3.01 4.65 -1.18
N HIS A 153 1.69 4.54 -1.01
CA HIS A 153 0.72 4.77 -2.09
C HIS A 153 0.80 6.19 -2.68
N PHE A 154 0.77 7.20 -1.82
CA PHE A 154 0.68 8.60 -2.26
C PHE A 154 1.99 9.16 -2.79
N SER A 155 3.13 8.55 -2.46
CA SER A 155 4.45 8.96 -2.99
C SER A 155 4.68 8.51 -4.44
N ILE A 156 3.98 7.48 -4.91
CA ILE A 156 4.00 7.06 -6.33
C ILE A 156 2.95 7.82 -7.16
N GLY A 157 1.80 8.13 -6.56
CA GLY A 157 0.76 8.92 -7.21
C GLY A 157 -0.15 8.12 -8.14
N SER A 158 -1.17 8.79 -8.67
CA SER A 158 -2.05 8.28 -9.74
C SER A 158 -2.59 6.86 -9.49
N THR A 159 -2.13 5.82 -10.23
CA THR A 159 -2.63 4.45 -10.07
C THR A 159 -2.42 3.93 -8.65
N MET A 160 -1.26 4.17 -8.02
CA MET A 160 -1.01 3.77 -6.64
C MET A 160 -1.85 4.53 -5.61
N GLN A 161 -2.36 5.71 -5.92
CA GLN A 161 -3.25 6.47 -5.01
C GLN A 161 -4.70 5.97 -5.04
N ASP A 162 -5.06 5.15 -6.02
CA ASP A 162 -6.41 4.61 -6.15
C ASP A 162 -6.60 3.43 -5.19
N LEU A 163 -7.42 3.63 -4.16
CA LEU A 163 -7.62 2.65 -3.09
C LEU A 163 -8.04 1.27 -3.61
N PHE A 164 -8.90 1.22 -4.62
CA PHE A 164 -9.49 -0.04 -5.10
C PHE A 164 -8.64 -0.72 -6.17
N SER A 165 -7.81 0.06 -6.88
CA SER A 165 -7.16 -0.41 -8.09
C SER A 165 -5.65 -0.17 -8.16
N SER A 166 -5.06 0.24 -7.04
CA SER A 166 -3.61 0.32 -6.83
C SER A 166 -2.83 -0.99 -7.10
N PRO A 167 -3.39 -2.21 -6.95
CA PRO A 167 -2.67 -3.44 -7.32
C PRO A 167 -2.29 -3.54 -8.81
N GLN A 168 -2.87 -2.68 -9.67
CA GLN A 168 -2.49 -2.62 -11.08
C GLN A 168 -1.14 -1.94 -11.31
N ASP A 169 -0.58 -1.23 -10.32
CA ASP A 169 0.80 -0.74 -10.36
C ASP A 169 1.77 -1.82 -9.83
N PRO A 170 2.82 -2.20 -10.58
CA PRO A 170 3.81 -3.20 -10.15
C PRO A 170 4.47 -2.90 -8.80
N ALA A 171 4.50 -1.64 -8.36
CA ALA A 171 5.03 -1.23 -7.07
C ALA A 171 4.21 -1.72 -5.87
N PHE A 172 2.92 -2.05 -6.08
CA PHE A 172 2.00 -2.46 -5.03
C PHE A 172 2.52 -3.63 -4.21
N MET A 173 3.00 -4.69 -4.88
CA MET A 173 3.45 -5.90 -4.18
C MET A 173 4.70 -5.65 -3.33
N LEU A 174 5.65 -4.83 -3.82
CA LEU A 174 6.85 -4.47 -3.04
C LEU A 174 6.52 -3.51 -1.90
N HIS A 175 5.54 -2.62 -2.09
CA HIS A 175 5.00 -1.77 -1.02
C HIS A 175 4.38 -2.63 0.09
N HIS A 176 3.46 -3.53 -0.23
CA HIS A 176 2.82 -4.40 0.76
C HIS A 176 3.77 -5.43 1.36
N ALA A 177 4.79 -5.88 0.64
CA ALA A 177 5.85 -6.70 1.22
C ALA A 177 6.66 -5.95 2.30
N MET A 178 6.83 -4.62 2.18
CA MET A 178 7.45 -3.83 3.25
C MET A 178 6.50 -3.65 4.45
N ILE A 179 5.20 -3.53 4.21
CA ILE A 179 4.19 -3.50 5.28
C ILE A 179 4.24 -4.82 6.07
N ASP A 180 4.17 -5.95 5.36
CA ASP A 180 4.24 -7.29 5.97
C ASP A 180 5.55 -7.50 6.71
N ARG A 181 6.68 -7.06 6.15
CA ARG A 181 7.98 -7.07 6.83
C ARG A 181 7.94 -6.33 8.17
N LEU A 182 7.40 -5.11 8.21
CA LEU A 182 7.32 -4.35 9.44
C LEU A 182 6.36 -4.97 10.46
N TRP A 183 5.27 -5.58 9.98
CA TRP A 183 4.34 -6.32 10.83
C TRP A 183 4.99 -7.56 11.44
N ALA A 184 5.71 -8.36 10.63
CA ALA A 184 6.44 -9.53 11.09
C ALA A 184 7.52 -9.18 12.12
N ILE A 185 8.27 -8.09 11.91
CA ILE A 185 9.27 -7.59 12.87
C ILE A 185 8.58 -7.17 14.18
N TRP A 186 7.45 -6.45 14.08
CA TRP A 186 6.70 -6.00 15.26
C TRP A 186 6.13 -7.17 16.06
N GLN A 187 5.59 -8.20 15.40
CA GLN A 187 5.10 -9.42 16.04
C GLN A 187 6.23 -10.17 16.75
N ALA A 188 7.36 -10.38 16.07
CA ALA A 188 8.50 -11.13 16.61
C ALA A 188 9.14 -10.49 17.86
N ALA A 189 8.98 -9.18 18.05
CA ALA A 189 9.49 -8.48 19.22
C ALA A 189 8.75 -8.85 20.53
N ASP A 190 7.53 -9.37 20.45
CA ASP A 190 6.77 -9.93 21.59
C ASP A 190 5.78 -10.99 21.09
N GLU A 191 6.34 -12.11 20.65
CA GLU A 191 5.64 -13.18 19.94
C GLU A 191 4.37 -13.66 20.67
N LEU A 192 4.46 -13.82 22.00
CA LEU A 192 3.38 -14.32 22.84
C LEU A 192 2.15 -13.42 22.83
N ASN A 193 2.35 -12.10 22.82
CA ASN A 193 1.25 -11.13 22.90
C ASN A 193 0.86 -10.57 21.54
N ARG A 194 1.73 -10.65 20.52
CA ARG A 194 1.55 -9.94 19.25
C ARG A 194 1.24 -10.82 18.05
N ARG A 195 1.69 -12.09 18.03
CA ARG A 195 1.51 -12.97 16.86
C ARG A 195 0.05 -13.03 16.40
N TYR A 196 -0.87 -13.20 17.34
CA TYR A 196 -2.29 -13.37 17.08
C TYR A 196 -3.15 -12.17 17.52
N ALA A 197 -2.52 -11.00 17.71
CA ALA A 197 -3.25 -9.79 18.08
C ALA A 197 -4.07 -9.27 16.89
N VAL A 198 -5.36 -9.03 17.12
CA VAL A 198 -6.29 -8.43 16.15
C VAL A 198 -7.04 -7.27 16.77
N ASN A 199 -7.41 -6.28 15.97
CA ASN A 199 -8.22 -5.14 16.37
C ASN A 199 -8.96 -4.57 15.16
N GLY A 200 -10.17 -4.06 15.37
CA GLY A 200 -11.03 -3.47 14.35
C GLY A 200 -12.20 -4.37 13.95
N THR A 201 -12.92 -3.93 12.92
CA THR A 201 -14.10 -4.61 12.36
C THR A 201 -13.84 -5.05 10.94
N ASN A 202 -14.73 -5.88 10.39
CA ASN A 202 -14.70 -6.32 9.00
C ASN A 202 -15.14 -5.23 7.99
N GLN A 203 -15.32 -3.98 8.40
CA GLN A 203 -15.70 -2.88 7.52
C GLN A 203 -14.76 -1.69 7.68
N ILE A 204 -14.49 -1.01 6.55
CA ILE A 204 -13.72 0.23 6.52
C ILE A 204 -14.38 1.26 7.45
N LEU A 205 -13.56 2.04 8.16
CA LEU A 205 -13.96 3.04 9.17
C LEU A 205 -14.44 2.48 10.52
N ASN A 206 -14.44 1.17 10.73
CA ASN A 206 -14.86 0.55 11.99
C ASN A 206 -16.21 1.06 12.51
N PRO A 207 -17.29 1.02 11.71
CA PRO A 207 -18.59 1.47 12.17
C PRO A 207 -19.04 0.63 13.37
N PRO A 208 -19.72 1.21 14.36
CA PRO A 208 -20.06 0.52 15.62
C PRO A 208 -21.00 -0.67 15.44
N THR A 209 -21.61 -0.81 14.27
CA THR A 209 -22.52 -1.90 13.90
C THR A 209 -21.81 -3.05 13.17
N ALA A 210 -20.55 -2.89 12.77
CA ALA A 210 -19.81 -3.95 12.08
C ALA A 210 -19.29 -5.01 13.05
N GLU A 211 -19.06 -6.19 12.52
CA GLU A 211 -18.57 -7.34 13.28
C GLU A 211 -17.09 -7.16 13.60
N LEU A 212 -16.70 -7.46 14.84
CA LEU A 212 -15.29 -7.45 15.23
C LEU A 212 -14.53 -8.57 14.53
N VAL A 213 -13.33 -8.25 14.04
CA VAL A 213 -12.45 -9.27 13.46
C VAL A 213 -12.01 -10.22 14.56
N THR A 214 -12.13 -11.52 14.29
CA THR A 214 -11.62 -12.58 15.15
C THR A 214 -10.66 -13.46 14.35
N LEU A 215 -9.89 -14.29 15.06
CA LEU A 215 -8.99 -15.26 14.44
C LEU A 215 -9.73 -16.34 13.61
N ASP A 216 -11.01 -16.55 13.87
CA ASP A 216 -11.87 -17.53 13.19
C ASP A 216 -12.74 -16.88 12.11
N MET A 217 -12.58 -15.58 11.86
CA MET A 217 -13.23 -14.90 10.75
C MET A 217 -12.60 -15.36 9.42
N GLU A 218 -13.45 -15.60 8.43
CA GLU A 218 -13.04 -15.98 7.09
C GLU A 218 -12.62 -14.75 6.28
N MET A 219 -11.49 -14.85 5.60
CA MET A 219 -11.00 -13.89 4.61
C MET A 219 -11.17 -14.48 3.23
N GLU A 220 -11.73 -13.67 2.32
CA GLU A 220 -12.03 -14.08 0.95
C GLU A 220 -11.03 -13.47 -0.04
N PHE A 221 -10.55 -14.30 -0.97
CA PHE A 221 -9.69 -13.87 -2.09
C PHE A 221 -10.36 -14.05 -3.46
N GLY A 222 -11.63 -14.47 -3.46
CA GLY A 222 -12.47 -14.59 -4.65
C GLY A 222 -11.89 -15.57 -5.68
N ILE A 223 -11.71 -15.11 -6.91
CA ILE A 223 -11.15 -15.94 -7.99
C ILE A 223 -9.61 -16.04 -7.97
N LEU A 224 -8.94 -15.24 -7.13
CA LEU A 224 -7.48 -15.17 -7.09
C LEU A 224 -6.88 -16.28 -6.21
N ASP A 225 -7.60 -16.68 -5.16
CA ASP A 225 -7.21 -17.74 -4.23
C ASP A 225 -8.44 -18.22 -3.44
N GLY A 226 -8.28 -19.30 -2.67
CA GLY A 226 -9.31 -19.80 -1.77
C GLY A 226 -9.43 -19.02 -0.46
N ASN A 227 -10.58 -19.17 0.21
CA ASN A 227 -10.84 -18.56 1.50
C ASN A 227 -9.92 -19.15 2.59
N ARG A 228 -9.54 -18.32 3.56
CA ARG A 228 -8.68 -18.69 4.69
C ARG A 228 -9.17 -18.01 5.96
N LEU A 229 -8.99 -18.66 7.10
CA LEU A 229 -9.22 -18.01 8.39
C LEU A 229 -8.12 -16.99 8.67
N VAL A 230 -8.45 -15.90 9.38
CA VAL A 230 -7.47 -14.90 9.82
C VAL A 230 -6.28 -15.56 10.52
N ARG A 231 -6.50 -16.55 11.40
CA ARG A 231 -5.42 -17.29 12.09
C ARG A 231 -4.38 -17.91 11.17
N GLU A 232 -4.76 -18.30 9.95
CA GLU A 232 -3.87 -19.01 9.02
C GLU A 232 -2.84 -18.08 8.37
N VAL A 233 -3.04 -16.76 8.44
CA VAL A 233 -2.12 -15.77 7.85
C VAL A 233 -1.37 -14.92 8.87
N MET A 234 -1.52 -15.21 10.17
CA MET A 234 -0.90 -14.41 11.23
C MET A 234 0.60 -14.69 11.39
N SER A 235 1.09 -15.82 10.89
CA SER A 235 2.48 -16.25 11.01
C SER A 235 3.11 -16.47 9.63
N PRO A 236 4.29 -15.90 9.35
CA PRO A 236 5.00 -16.17 8.09
C PRO A 236 5.57 -17.60 8.01
N LEU A 237 5.42 -18.41 9.07
CA LEU A 237 5.95 -19.77 9.20
C LEU A 237 4.87 -20.84 9.50
N GLU A 238 3.59 -20.46 9.55
CA GLU A 238 2.47 -21.39 9.80
C GLU A 238 1.40 -21.23 8.71
N GLY A 239 0.33 -22.04 8.75
CA GLY A 239 -0.80 -21.90 7.80
C GLY A 239 -0.42 -22.15 6.33
N GLY A 240 0.68 -22.87 6.08
CA GLY A 240 1.22 -23.10 4.74
C GLY A 240 2.18 -22.01 4.25
N LEU A 241 2.42 -20.96 5.04
CA LEU A 241 3.45 -19.96 4.80
C LEU A 241 4.80 -20.46 5.32
N CYS A 242 5.88 -20.11 4.63
CA CYS A 242 7.24 -20.45 5.03
C CYS A 242 8.23 -19.44 4.43
N TYR A 243 8.27 -18.24 4.99
CA TYR A 243 9.17 -17.18 4.54
C TYR A 243 9.70 -16.34 5.71
N ALA A 244 10.76 -15.59 5.43
CA ALA A 244 11.31 -14.60 6.34
C ALA A 244 11.88 -13.42 5.53
N TYR A 245 11.95 -12.26 6.16
CA TYR A 245 12.61 -11.09 5.61
C TYR A 245 14.05 -11.00 6.11
N THR A 246 14.95 -10.61 5.22
CA THR A 246 16.36 -10.31 5.51
C THR A 246 16.62 -8.82 5.41
#